data_AF-R2XZW8-F1
#
_entry.id   AF-R2XZW8-F1
#
_cell.length_a   1.000
_cell.length_b   1.000
_cell.length_c   1.000
_cell.angle_alpha   90.00
_cell.angle_beta   90.00
_cell.angle_gamma   90.00
#
_symmetry.space_group_name_H-M   'P 1'
#
loop_
_entity.id
_entity.type
_entity.pdbx_description
1 polymer ?
#
loop_
_entity_poly.entity_id
_entity_poly.type
_entity_poly.pdbx_seq_one_letter_code
_entity_poly.pdbx_strand_id
1 'polypeptide(L)'
;MKAKNGKTNNKILIVVIVAVVGIIAFVVFGNSSTDLEEASKPIIDQILQEQYDLNRSCEDVTITEDNGDNRYVGKAELDNGAVINVNIEYYPKKDKIYVQIPYSEVLLLN
;
A
#
# COMPACT_ATOMS: atom_id res chain seq x y z
N MET A 1 -12.93 37.69 40.29
CA MET A 1 -14.36 37.45 40.02
C MET A 1 -14.49 36.66 38.72
N LYS A 2 -15.42 35.70 38.68
CA LYS A 2 -15.70 34.73 37.60
C LYS A 2 -16.50 35.34 36.43
N ALA A 3 -16.24 34.87 35.20
CA ALA A 3 -17.21 34.39 34.19
C ALA A 3 -16.42 33.69 33.06
N LYS A 4 -16.42 32.35 32.94
CA LYS A 4 -17.39 31.43 32.30
C LYS A 4 -17.33 31.38 30.76
N ASN A 5 -16.65 30.32 30.28
CA ASN A 5 -17.15 29.25 29.39
C ASN A 5 -17.85 29.65 28.07
N GLY A 6 -17.15 29.41 26.96
CA GLY A 6 -17.68 29.31 25.61
C GLY A 6 -17.14 28.07 24.90
N LYS A 7 -17.60 26.89 25.32
CA LYS A 7 -17.47 25.62 24.61
C LYS A 7 -18.28 25.68 23.31
N THR A 8 -17.64 25.58 22.14
CA THR A 8 -18.23 24.85 21.01
C THR A 8 -17.11 24.25 20.17
N ASN A 9 -17.06 22.93 20.20
CA ASN A 9 -16.12 22.08 19.50
C ASN A 9 -16.40 22.18 18.00
N ASN A 10 -15.58 22.90 17.24
CA ASN A 10 -15.66 22.85 15.78
C ASN A 10 -14.74 21.73 15.29
N LYS A 11 -15.35 20.55 15.30
CA LYS A 11 -15.09 19.35 14.50
C LYS A 11 -14.00 19.56 13.44
N ILE A 12 -12.82 19.02 13.76
CA ILE A 12 -12.14 18.07 12.88
C ILE A 12 -12.09 18.56 11.43
N LEU A 13 -11.17 19.50 11.17
CA LEU A 13 -10.66 19.74 9.83
C LEU A 13 -9.74 18.55 9.51
N ILE A 14 -10.31 17.38 9.14
CA ILE A 14 -9.53 16.32 8.50
C ILE A 14 -9.21 16.86 7.12
N VAL A 15 -8.10 17.56 7.04
CA VAL A 15 -7.36 17.73 5.81
C VAL A 15 -6.86 16.33 5.47
N VAL A 16 -7.65 15.61 4.68
CA VAL A 16 -7.29 14.34 4.04
C VAL A 16 -6.23 14.67 3.00
N ILE A 17 -5.01 15.00 3.44
CA ILE A 17 -3.82 14.82 2.62
C ILE A 17 -3.48 13.35 2.77
N VAL A 18 -4.16 12.52 1.99
CA VAL A 18 -3.75 11.13 1.79
C VAL A 18 -2.60 11.16 0.80
N ALA A 19 -1.44 11.62 1.29
CA ALA A 19 -0.18 11.20 0.75
C ALA A 19 0.07 9.82 1.35
N VAL A 20 -0.38 8.77 0.66
CA VAL A 20 -0.04 7.38 1.03
C VAL A 20 1.47 7.24 0.83
N VAL A 21 2.22 7.42 1.91
CA VAL A 21 3.67 7.19 1.93
C VAL A 21 3.86 5.68 1.97
N GLY A 22 4.32 5.12 0.86
CA GLY A 22 4.66 3.69 0.76
C GLY A 22 5.74 3.32 1.78
N ILE A 23 5.50 2.27 2.55
CA ILE A 23 6.43 1.73 3.55
C ILE A 23 7.63 1.09 2.82
N ILE A 24 8.83 1.33 3.36
CA ILE A 24 10.10 0.83 2.83
C ILE A 24 10.36 -0.54 3.48
N ALA A 25 10.24 -1.63 2.71
CA ALA A 25 10.81 -2.92 3.11
C ALA A 25 12.15 -3.13 2.37
N PHE A 26 13.19 -3.47 3.13
CA PHE A 26 14.52 -3.78 2.61
C PHE A 26 14.55 -5.27 2.31
N VAL A 27 14.66 -5.65 1.04
CA VAL A 27 14.74 -7.07 0.69
C VAL A 27 15.71 -7.30 -0.46
N VAL A 28 16.69 -8.17 -0.19
CA VAL A 28 17.80 -8.55 -1.08
C VAL A 28 17.28 -9.50 -2.14
N PHE A 29 17.12 -9.06 -3.40
CA PHE A 29 16.57 -9.90 -4.48
C PHE A 29 17.37 -9.94 -5.78
N GLY A 30 17.28 -11.09 -6.46
CA GLY A 30 17.72 -11.32 -7.82
C GLY A 30 16.80 -10.65 -8.84
N ASN A 31 17.30 -10.44 -10.06
CA ASN A 31 16.72 -9.53 -11.05
C ASN A 31 15.47 -10.09 -11.81
N SER A 32 14.65 -10.93 -11.19
CA SER A 32 13.53 -11.62 -11.84
C SER A 32 12.16 -11.09 -11.41
N SER A 33 11.20 -11.01 -12.35
CA SER A 33 9.83 -10.57 -12.04
C SER A 33 9.17 -11.42 -10.95
N THR A 34 9.43 -12.73 -10.94
CA THR A 34 8.97 -13.66 -9.90
C THR A 34 9.52 -13.33 -8.51
N ASP A 35 10.76 -12.82 -8.42
CA ASP A 35 11.33 -12.41 -7.13
C ASP A 35 10.60 -11.15 -6.61
N LEU A 36 10.24 -10.22 -7.51
CA LEU A 36 9.49 -9.00 -7.16
C LEU A 36 8.05 -9.31 -6.75
N GLU A 37 7.41 -10.28 -7.39
CA GLU A 37 6.07 -10.76 -7.04
C GLU A 37 6.03 -11.30 -5.61
N GLU A 38 6.91 -12.25 -5.29
CA GLU A 38 6.99 -12.86 -3.95
C GLU A 38 7.41 -11.83 -2.88
N ALA A 39 8.32 -10.92 -3.22
CA ALA A 39 8.74 -9.83 -2.35
C ALA A 39 7.62 -8.86 -1.97
N SER A 40 6.66 -8.66 -2.89
CA SER A 40 5.62 -7.65 -2.74
C SER A 40 4.52 -8.10 -1.80
N LYS A 41 4.28 -9.42 -1.66
CA LYS A 41 3.27 -9.99 -0.77
C LYS A 41 3.31 -9.48 0.67
N PRO A 42 4.42 -9.61 1.42
CA PRO A 42 4.46 -9.16 2.81
C PRO A 42 4.34 -7.63 2.93
N ILE A 43 4.68 -6.87 1.88
CA ILE A 43 4.51 -5.41 1.85
C ILE A 43 3.02 -5.07 1.69
N ILE A 44 2.31 -5.79 0.82
CA ILE A 44 0.87 -5.64 0.62
C ILE A 44 0.11 -5.99 1.90
N ASP A 45 0.47 -7.09 2.57
CA ASP A 45 -0.08 -7.47 3.87
C ASP A 45 0.04 -6.33 4.89
N GLN A 46 1.24 -5.77 5.03
CA GLN A 46 1.50 -4.63 5.92
C GLN A 46 0.68 -3.40 5.54
N ILE A 47 0.57 -3.08 4.25
CA ILE A 47 -0.22 -1.93 3.80
C ILE A 47 -1.71 -2.14 4.16
N LEU A 48 -2.27 -3.32 3.87
CA LEU A 48 -3.67 -3.63 4.16
C LEU A 48 -3.96 -3.56 5.67
N GLN A 49 -3.10 -4.17 6.49
CA GLN A 49 -3.29 -4.22 7.93
C GLN A 49 -2.97 -2.90 8.63
N GLU A 50 -1.79 -2.31 8.39
CA GLU A 50 -1.31 -1.16 9.15
C GLU A 50 -1.88 0.17 8.64
N GLN A 51 -2.10 0.32 7.33
CA GLN A 51 -2.57 1.59 6.76
C GLN A 51 -4.08 1.64 6.58
N TYR A 52 -4.71 0.50 6.28
CA TYR A 52 -6.13 0.45 5.95
C TYR A 52 -7.00 -0.29 6.98
N ASP A 53 -6.40 -0.85 8.05
CA ASP A 53 -7.10 -1.64 9.08
C ASP A 53 -7.92 -2.80 8.48
N LEU A 54 -7.44 -3.35 7.36
CA LEU A 54 -8.03 -4.49 6.67
C LEU A 54 -7.31 -5.76 7.09
N ASN A 55 -8.02 -6.63 7.81
CA ASN A 55 -7.53 -7.96 8.14
C ASN A 55 -7.62 -8.89 6.92
N ARG A 56 -6.69 -8.69 5.99
CA ARG A 56 -6.53 -9.43 4.73
C ARG A 56 -5.08 -9.83 4.55
N SER A 57 -4.87 -10.96 3.89
CA SER A 57 -3.54 -11.39 3.42
C SER A 57 -3.51 -11.51 1.90
N CYS A 58 -2.37 -11.21 1.30
CA CYS A 58 -2.04 -11.34 -0.10
C CYS A 58 -1.47 -12.75 -0.36
N GLU A 59 -2.22 -13.54 -1.11
CA GLU A 59 -1.83 -14.91 -1.46
C GLU A 59 -0.90 -14.96 -2.67
N ASP A 60 -1.15 -14.10 -3.66
CA ASP A 60 -0.38 -14.04 -4.89
C ASP A 60 -0.21 -12.61 -5.41
N VAL A 61 0.91 -12.36 -6.09
CA VAL A 61 1.14 -11.14 -6.85
C VAL A 61 1.57 -11.55 -8.25
N THR A 62 0.94 -10.98 -9.27
CA THR A 62 1.34 -11.17 -10.66
C THR A 62 1.64 -9.81 -11.28
N ILE A 63 2.85 -9.62 -11.79
CA ILE A 63 3.21 -8.44 -12.58
C ILE A 63 2.57 -8.57 -13.96
N THR A 64 1.72 -7.60 -14.28
CA THR A 64 0.96 -7.56 -15.53
C THR A 64 1.58 -6.62 -16.58
N GLU A 65 2.35 -5.61 -16.14
CA GLU A 65 2.97 -4.63 -17.03
C GLU A 65 4.32 -4.15 -16.46
N ASP A 66 5.32 -4.03 -17.33
CA ASP A 66 6.59 -3.36 -17.06
C ASP A 66 6.58 -2.01 -17.78
N ASN A 67 6.49 -0.93 -17.00
CA ASN A 67 6.43 0.44 -17.51
C ASN A 67 7.82 1.05 -17.75
N GLY A 68 8.89 0.29 -17.52
CA GLY A 68 10.26 0.80 -17.51
C GLY A 68 10.54 1.72 -16.32
N ASP A 69 11.77 2.21 -16.24
CA ASP A 69 12.25 3.05 -15.14
C ASP A 69 11.98 2.47 -13.75
N ASN A 70 12.13 1.14 -13.60
CA ASN A 70 11.89 0.39 -12.38
C ASN A 70 10.42 0.37 -11.90
N ARG A 71 9.45 0.70 -12.75
CA ARG A 71 8.03 0.77 -12.40
C ARG A 71 7.27 -0.38 -13.03
N TYR A 72 6.48 -1.07 -12.23
CA TYR A 72 5.69 -2.23 -12.63
C TYR A 72 4.24 -2.06 -12.17
N VAL A 73 3.30 -2.61 -12.93
CA VAL A 73 1.90 -2.75 -12.52
C VAL A 73 1.64 -4.23 -12.30
N GLY A 74 1.11 -4.56 -11.13
CA GLY A 74 0.73 -5.91 -10.76
C GLY A 74 -0.71 -6.03 -10.31
N LYS A 75 -1.13 -7.26 -10.15
CA LYS A 75 -2.37 -7.65 -9.50
C LYS A 75 -2.04 -8.47 -8.27
N ALA A 76 -2.67 -8.16 -7.16
CA ALA A 76 -2.55 -8.90 -5.92
C ALA A 76 -3.86 -9.65 -5.65
N GLU A 77 -3.78 -10.97 -5.54
CA GLU A 77 -4.89 -11.82 -5.09
C GLU A 77 -4.85 -11.91 -3.56
N LEU A 78 -6.00 -11.69 -2.93
CA LEU A 78 -6.16 -11.72 -1.48
C LEU A 78 -6.83 -13.02 -1.03
N ASP A 79 -6.75 -13.31 0.27
CA ASP A 79 -7.30 -14.50 0.94
C ASP A 79 -8.79 -14.81 0.70
N ASN A 80 -9.55 -13.83 0.22
CA ASN A 80 -10.96 -13.96 -0.10
C ASN A 80 -11.24 -14.10 -1.61
N GLY A 81 -10.20 -14.27 -2.42
CA GLY A 81 -10.26 -14.29 -3.88
C GLY A 81 -10.50 -12.90 -4.51
N ALA A 82 -10.46 -11.82 -3.72
CA ALA A 82 -10.48 -10.48 -4.30
C ALA A 82 -9.14 -10.19 -4.98
N VAL A 83 -9.19 -9.47 -6.09
CA VAL A 83 -7.99 -9.08 -6.84
C VAL A 83 -7.93 -7.56 -6.90
N ILE A 84 -6.82 -7.00 -6.45
CA ILE A 84 -6.56 -5.56 -6.46
C ILE A 84 -5.37 -5.20 -7.35
N ASN A 85 -5.43 -4.04 -7.99
CA ASN A 85 -4.27 -3.52 -8.71
C ASN A 85 -3.24 -2.93 -7.74
N VAL A 86 -1.95 -3.12 -8.03
CA VAL A 86 -0.83 -2.58 -7.26
C VAL A 86 0.22 -1.99 -8.19
N ASN A 87 0.88 -0.91 -7.73
CA ASN A 87 2.07 -0.37 -8.39
C ASN A 87 3.29 -0.79 -7.59
N ILE A 88 4.32 -1.29 -8.27
CA ILE A 88 5.57 -1.75 -7.66
C ILE A 88 6.72 -0.93 -8.25
N GLU A 89 7.59 -0.40 -7.39
CA GLU A 89 8.85 0.22 -7.79
C GLU A 89 10.04 -0.54 -7.21
N TYR A 90 10.99 -0.93 -8.06
CA TYR A 90 12.17 -1.67 -7.62
C TYR A 90 13.49 -0.94 -7.90
N TYR A 91 14.18 -0.49 -6.85
CA TYR A 91 15.45 0.22 -6.98
C TYR A 91 16.63 -0.70 -6.65
N PRO A 92 17.19 -1.46 -7.63
CA PRO A 92 18.23 -2.46 -7.37
C PRO A 92 19.50 -1.86 -6.76
N LYS A 93 19.87 -0.64 -7.16
CA LYS A 93 21.02 0.08 -6.57
C LYS A 93 20.88 0.39 -5.08
N LYS A 94 19.64 0.39 -4.57
CA LYS A 94 19.30 0.71 -3.18
C LYS A 94 18.78 -0.51 -2.42
N ASP A 95 18.55 -1.62 -3.12
CA ASP A 95 17.94 -2.83 -2.59
C ASP A 95 16.57 -2.55 -1.92
N LYS A 96 15.72 -1.81 -2.63
CA LYS A 96 14.42 -1.35 -2.12
C LYS A 96 13.29 -1.65 -3.07
N ILE A 97 12.21 -2.19 -2.52
CA ILE A 97 10.93 -2.36 -3.19
C ILE A 97 9.92 -1.44 -2.52
N TYR A 98 9.15 -0.73 -3.33
CA TYR A 98 8.02 0.07 -2.90
C TYR A 98 6.76 -0.50 -3.53
N VAL A 99 5.75 -0.73 -2.71
CA VAL A 99 4.43 -1.13 -3.20
C VAL A 99 3.43 -0.04 -2.85
N GLN A 100 2.55 0.26 -3.80
CA GLN A 100 1.43 1.16 -3.63
C GLN A 100 0.14 0.44 -4.02
N ILE A 101 -0.82 0.47 -3.11
CA ILE A 101 -2.19 0.05 -3.37
C ILE A 101 -3.02 1.32 -3.60
N PRO A 102 -3.58 1.55 -4.80
CA PRO A 102 -4.47 2.67 -5.05
C PRO A 102 -5.67 2.62 -4.10
N TYR A 103 -6.03 3.75 -3.51
CA TYR A 103 -7.13 3.82 -2.53
C TYR A 103 -8.48 3.34 -3.10
N SER A 104 -8.70 3.53 -4.41
CA SER A 104 -9.89 3.04 -5.10
C SER A 104 -10.06 1.52 -5.03
N GLU A 105 -8.95 0.77 -5.00
CA GLU A 105 -8.98 -0.69 -4.87
C GLU A 105 -9.44 -1.09 -3.47
N VAL A 106 -8.91 -0.41 -2.45
CA VAL A 106 -9.21 -0.65 -1.03
C VAL A 106 -10.69 -0.35 -0.72
N LEU A 107 -11.25 0.70 -1.32
CA LEU A 107 -12.67 1.04 -1.17
C LEU A 107 -13.62 -0.07 -1.62
N LEU A 108 -13.20 -0.95 -2.52
CA LEU A 108 -14.00 -2.06 -3.03
C LEU A 108 -13.91 -3.31 -2.16
N LEU A 109 -12.99 -3.35 -1.18
CA LEU A 109 -12.77 -4.49 -0.29
C LEU A 109 -13.62 -4.47 1.00
N ASN A 110 -14.38 -3.38 1.22
CA ASN A 110 -15.09 -3.08 2.47
C ASN A 110 -16.60 -3.34 2.38
#